data_AF-A0A970GQ86-F1
#
_entry.id   AF-A0A970GQ86-F1
#
_cell.length_a   1.000
_cell.length_b   1.000
_cell.length_c   1.000
_cell.angle_alpha   90.00
_cell.angle_beta   90.00
_cell.angle_gamma   90.00
#
_symmetry.space_group_name_H-M   'P 1'
#
loop_
_entity.id
_entity.type
_entity.pdbx_description
1 polymer ?
#
loop_
_entity_poly.entity_id
_entity_poly.type
_entity_poly.pdbx_seq_one_letter_code
_entity_poly.pdbx_strand_id
1 'polypeptide(L)' 'MIRSVIYDLVVDPEYQGQGIGEEWVKRCIRHYPCTEWLVQTTEDIAGYYKKMGFKRYKDVVLSILSKWVIL' A
#
# COMPACT_ATOMS: atom_id res chain seq x y z
N MET A 1 -16.42 -1.38 -11.07
CA MET A 1 -15.24 -1.77 -10.27
C MET A 1 -14.91 -0.63 -9.33
N ILE A 2 -14.90 -0.88 -8.02
CA ILE A 2 -14.56 0.12 -7.01
C ILE A 2 -13.14 -0.17 -6.52
N ARG A 3 -12.31 0.86 -6.42
CA ARG A 3 -10.91 0.76 -5.97
C ARG A 3 -10.74 1.42 -4.61
N SER A 4 -10.06 0.71 -3.72
CA SER A 4 -9.52 1.21 -2.47
C SER A 4 -8.01 1.41 -2.66
N VAL A 5 -7.50 2.58 -2.28
CA VAL A 5 -6.08 2.92 -2.48
C VAL A 5 -5.48 3.30 -1.14
N ILE A 6 -4.28 2.78 -0.85
CA ILE A 6 -3.49 3.17 0.31
C ILE A 6 -2.49 4.22 -0.16
N TYR A 7 -2.55 5.41 0.44
CA TYR A 7 -1.59 6.48 0.26
C TYR A 7 -0.84 6.72 1.57
N ASP A 8 0.47 6.93 1.45
CA ASP A 8 1.36 7.45 2.51
C ASP A 8 1.24 6.75 3.87
N LEU A 9 1.09 5.41 3.86
CA LEU A 9 1.10 4.61 5.08
C LEU A 9 2.52 4.53 5.66
N VAL A 10 2.69 5.12 6.83
CA VAL A 10 3.91 5.02 7.64
C VAL A 10 3.55 4.60 9.05
N VAL A 11 4.34 3.69 9.62
CA VAL A 11 4.31 3.38 11.05
C VAL A 11 5.48 4.13 11.68
N ASP A 12 5.23 4.85 12.77
CA ASP A 12 6.25 5.57 13.51
C ASP A 12 7.44 4.63 13.84
N PRO A 13 8.71 5.07 13.67
CA PRO A 13 9.89 4.23 13.85
C PRO A 13 9.94 3.48 15.18
N GLU A 14 9.46 4.06 16.28
CA GLU A 14 9.43 3.41 17.60
C GLU A 14 8.53 2.16 17.61
N TYR A 15 7.56 2.11 16.69
CA TYR A 15 6.53 1.07 16.60
C TYR A 15 6.70 0.12 15.40
N GLN A 16 7.77 0.29 14.62
CA GLN A 16 8.05 -0.59 13.47
C GLN A 16 8.47 -2.00 13.89
N GLY A 17 8.32 -2.97 13.00
CA GLY A 17 8.67 -4.38 13.27
C GLY A 17 7.69 -5.16 14.15
N GLN A 18 6.66 -4.49 14.70
CA GLN A 18 5.66 -5.10 15.58
C GLN A 18 4.39 -5.61 14.85
N GLY A 19 4.39 -5.61 13.52
CA GLY A 19 3.25 -6.08 12.71
C GLY A 19 2.07 -5.09 12.61
N ILE A 20 2.19 -3.89 13.18
CA ILE A 20 1.10 -2.88 13.21
C ILE A 20 0.61 -2.52 11.82
N GLY A 21 1.53 -2.19 10.90
CA GLY A 21 1.17 -1.82 9.53
C GLY A 21 0.45 -2.97 8.80
N GLU A 22 0.87 -4.22 9.03
CA GLU A 22 0.26 -5.39 8.40
C GLU A 22 -1.16 -5.61 8.90
N GLU A 23 -1.35 -5.55 10.22
CA GLU A 23 -2.68 -5.70 10.80
C GLU A 23 -3.61 -4.56 10.38
N TRP A 24 -3.09 -3.32 10.26
CA TRP A 24 -3.87 -2.19 9.76
C TRP A 24 -4.37 -2.43 8.34
N VAL A 25 -3.47 -2.81 7.41
CA VAL A 25 -3.84 -3.13 6.02
C VAL A 25 -4.86 -4.28 5.97
N LYS A 26 -4.63 -5.35 6.73
CA LYS A 26 -5.56 -6.50 6.77
C LYS A 26 -6.94 -6.11 7.29
N ARG A 27 -7.04 -5.24 8.30
CA ARG A 27 -8.32 -4.72 8.80
C ARG A 27 -9.06 -3.94 7.73
N CYS A 28 -8.36 -3.07 7.01
CA CYS A 28 -8.92 -2.30 5.90
C CYS A 28 -9.48 -3.21 4.80
N ILE A 29 -8.72 -4.22 4.37
CA ILE A 29 -9.17 -5.21 3.38
C ILE A 29 -10.40 -5.98 3.88
N ARG A 30 -10.40 -6.42 5.15
CA ARG A 30 -11.57 -7.12 5.73
C ARG A 30 -12.82 -6.23 5.78
N HIS A 31 -12.65 -4.92 5.96
CA HIS A 31 -13.77 -3.98 6.00
C HIS A 31 -14.34 -3.69 4.60
N TYR A 32 -13.50 -3.67 3.56
CA TYR A 32 -13.93 -3.52 2.15
C TYR A 32 -13.52 -4.75 1.32
N PRO A 33 -14.15 -5.92 1.53
CA PRO A 33 -13.69 -7.19 0.95
C PRO A 33 -13.94 -7.33 -0.55
N CYS A 34 -14.83 -6.52 -1.11
CA CYS A 34 -15.27 -6.62 -2.52
C CYS A 34 -14.67 -5.53 -3.43
N THR A 35 -13.73 -4.73 -2.93
CA THR A 35 -13.03 -3.71 -3.74
C THR A 35 -11.70 -4.24 -4.26
N GLU A 36 -11.25 -3.65 -5.37
CA GLU A 36 -9.87 -3.81 -5.80
C GLU A 36 -8.97 -2.95 -4.91
N TRP A 37 -7.84 -3.49 -4.46
CA TRP A 37 -6.90 -2.78 -3.60
C TRP A 37 -5.60 -2.45 -4.34
N LEU A 38 -5.22 -1.17 -4.33
CA LEU A 38 -3.98 -0.70 -4.94
C LEU A 38 -3.09 -0.02 -3.91
N VAL A 39 -1.79 -0.23 -4.04
CA VAL A 39 -0.76 0.51 -3.32
C VAL A 39 0.39 0.75 -4.28
N GLN A 40 0.79 2.02 -4.43
CA GLN A 40 2.03 2.37 -5.10
C GLN A 40 3.16 2.30 -4.08
N THR A 41 4.24 1.59 -4.41
CA THR A 41 5.35 1.36 -3.49
C THR A 41 6.64 1.15 -4.28
N THR A 42 7.77 1.14 -3.58
CA THR A 42 9.09 0.88 -4.16
C THR A 42 9.35 -0.62 -4.29
N GLU A 43 10.33 -1.00 -5.10
CA GLU A 43 10.65 -2.40 -5.38
C GLU A 43 11.10 -3.18 -4.13
N ASP A 44 11.86 -2.53 -3.25
CA ASP A 44 12.35 -3.07 -1.98
C ASP A 44 11.21 -3.30 -0.97
N ILE A 45 10.15 -2.49 -1.01
CA ILE A 45 8.99 -2.63 -0.12
C ILE A 45 7.90 -3.54 -0.71
N ALA A 46 7.89 -3.81 -2.02
CA ALA A 46 6.88 -4.65 -2.65
C ALA A 46 6.71 -6.03 -2.00
N GLY A 47 7.79 -6.61 -1.46
CA GLY A 47 7.76 -7.89 -0.74
C GLY A 47 6.87 -7.88 0.50
N TYR A 48 6.77 -6.74 1.20
CA TYR A 48 5.92 -6.58 2.38
C TYR A 48 4.44 -6.72 2.02
N TYR A 49 3.96 -6.00 1.00
CA TYR A 49 2.56 -6.07 0.56
C TYR A 49 2.20 -7.40 -0.10
N LYS A 50 3.14 -8.05 -0.80
CA LYS A 50 2.90 -9.38 -1.40
C LYS A 50 2.53 -10.43 -0.37
N LYS A 51 3.08 -10.37 0.86
CA LYS A 51 2.70 -11.26 1.97
C LYS A 51 1.21 -11.13 2.35
N MET A 52 0.58 -10.01 2.02
CA MET A 52 -0.83 -9.72 2.31
C MET A 52 -1.76 -10.00 1.12
N GLY A 53 -1.26 -10.63 0.06
CA GLY A 53 -2.05 -11.02 -1.12
C GLY A 53 -2.03 -10.01 -2.28
N PHE A 54 -1.33 -8.88 -2.14
CA PHE A 54 -1.11 -7.97 -3.26
C PHE A 54 -0.27 -8.63 -4.35
N LYS A 55 -0.56 -8.29 -5.61
CA LYS A 55 0.18 -8.75 -6.79
C LYS A 55 0.61 -7.52 -7.60
N ARG A 56 1.62 -7.69 -8.48
CA ARG A 56 2.00 -6.61 -9.39
C ARG A 56 0.81 -6.24 -10.26
N TYR A 57 0.47 -4.96 -10.26
CA TYR A 57 -0.58 -4.39 -11.08
C TYR A 57 -0.11 -4.30 -12.53
N LYS A 58 -0.93 -4.77 -13.48
CA LYS A 58 -0.62 -4.83 -14.92
C LYS A 58 -1.62 -3.97 -15.69
N ASP A 59 -1.49 -2.66 -15.59
CA ASP A 59 -2.36 -1.68 -16.26
C ASP A 59 -1.56 -0.41 -16.60
N VAL A 60 -2.18 0.52 -17.32
CA VAL A 60 -1.59 1.81 -17.68
C VAL A 60 -1.80 2.83 -16.55
N VAL A 61 -0.71 3.26 -15.91
CA VAL A 61 -0.72 4.28 -14.86
C VAL A 61 -0.07 5.56 -15.38
N LEU A 62 -0.75 6.68 -15.24
CA LEU A 62 -0.24 8.01 -15.60
C LEU A 62 -0.03 8.83 -14.32
N SER A 63 1.04 9.60 -14.26
CA SER A 63 1.36 10.44 -13.09
C SER A 63 1.87 11.82 -13.51
N ILE A 64 1.57 12.83 -12.70
CA ILE A 64 2.26 14.12 -12.74
C ILE A 64 3.20 14.16 -11.53
N LEU A 65 4.45 14.57 -11.74
CA LEU A 65 5.45 14.61 -10.67
C LEU A 65 5.04 15.59 -9.58
N SER A 66 5.24 15.19 -8.32
CA SER A 66 5.11 16.10 -7.19
C SER A 66 6.20 17.17 -7.26
N LYS A 67 5.90 18.37 -6.77
CA LYS A 67 6.92 19.42 -6.57
C LYS A 67 7.83 19.13 -5.37
N TRP A 68 7.49 18.11 -4.59
CA TRP A 68 8.13 17.75 -3.31
C TRP A 68 8.89 16.42 -3.38
N VAL A 69 9.50 16.07 -4.52
CA VAL A 69 10.19 14.78 -4.75
C VAL A 69 11.58 14.70 -4.07
N ILE A 70 12.00 15.70 -3.30
CA ILE A 70 13.30 15.73 -2.63
C ILE A 70 13.08 15.82 -1.11
N LEU A 71 13.15 14.67 -0.45
CA LEU A 71 13.60 14.50 0.94
C LEU A 71 14.47 13.23 1.00
#